data_AF-B3SCV8-F1
#
_entry.id   AF-B3SCV8-F1
#
_cell.length_a   1.000
_cell.length_b   1.000
_cell.length_c   1.000
_cell.angle_alpha   90.00
_cell.angle_beta   90.00
_cell.angle_gamma   90.00
#
_symmetry.space_group_name_H-M   'P 1'
#
loop_
_entity.id
_entity.type
_entity.pdbx_description
1 polymer ?
#
loop_
_entity_poly.entity_id
_entity_poly.type
_entity_poly.pdbx_seq_one_letter_code
_entity_poly.pdbx_strand_id
1 'polypeptide(L)'
;IQTYGQGLREGNLGDPVQFTVNTIEAGPGKLKVQVVGPQTDADYEIVDQKDGSYLIQYFPNETGKHKVFVSYNDQPIQGSPFTSRIT
;
A
#
# COMPACT_ATOMS: atom_id res chain seq x y z
N ILE A 1 -6.91 -2.97 12.36
CA ILE A 1 -6.49 -2.87 10.94
C ILE A 1 -5.24 -3.70 10.77
N GLN A 2 -5.25 -4.65 9.85
CA GLN A 2 -4.11 -5.51 9.55
C GLN A 2 -3.65 -5.29 8.11
N THR A 3 -2.36 -5.43 7.85
CA THR A 3 -1.80 -5.28 6.51
C THR A 3 -0.79 -6.37 6.22
N TYR A 4 -0.90 -6.96 5.04
CA TYR A 4 -0.04 -8.06 4.60
C TYR A 4 0.05 -8.11 3.07
N GLY A 5 1.09 -8.77 2.55
CA GLY A 5 1.37 -8.86 1.13
C GLY A 5 2.83 -8.53 0.82
N GLN A 6 3.36 -9.08 -0.26
CA GLN A 6 4.78 -8.90 -0.61
C GLN A 6 5.10 -7.44 -0.91
N GLY A 7 4.13 -6.69 -1.45
CA GLY A 7 4.29 -5.30 -1.84
C GLY A 7 4.59 -4.31 -0.70
N LEU A 8 4.56 -4.76 0.55
CA LEU A 8 5.02 -3.99 1.71
C LEU A 8 6.54 -4.13 1.97
N ARG A 9 7.22 -5.04 1.26
CA ARG A 9 8.64 -5.37 1.47
C ARG A 9 9.43 -5.33 0.17
N GLU A 10 8.88 -5.87 -0.91
CA GLU A 10 9.56 -5.99 -2.19
C GLU A 10 8.59 -6.00 -3.38
N GLY A 11 9.13 -5.69 -4.56
CA GLY A 11 8.43 -5.73 -5.82
C GLY A 11 9.40 -5.65 -7.00
N ASN A 12 8.91 -5.89 -8.20
CA ASN A 12 9.70 -5.78 -9.43
C ASN A 12 9.22 -4.59 -10.24
N LEU A 13 10.16 -3.88 -10.87
CA LEU A 13 9.81 -2.83 -11.81
C LEU A 13 9.03 -3.42 -13.00
N GLY A 14 7.94 -2.77 -13.39
CA GLY A 14 7.09 -3.19 -14.51
C GLY A 14 6.02 -4.23 -14.15
N ASP A 15 6.12 -4.86 -12.99
CA ASP A 15 5.06 -5.71 -12.45
C ASP A 15 4.18 -4.93 -11.47
N PRO A 16 2.86 -5.17 -11.43
CA PRO A 16 1.99 -4.62 -10.41
C PRO A 16 2.40 -5.14 -9.03
N VAL A 17 2.72 -4.24 -8.11
CA VAL A 17 3.10 -4.61 -6.75
C VAL A 17 1.91 -4.42 -5.83
N GLN A 18 1.57 -5.47 -5.07
CA GLN A 18 0.29 -5.51 -4.36
C GLN A 18 0.40 -5.88 -2.88
N PHE A 19 -0.51 -5.32 -2.09
CA PHE A 19 -0.72 -5.68 -0.69
C PHE A 19 -2.18 -5.48 -0.30
N THR A 20 -2.59 -6.15 0.77
CA THR A 20 -3.96 -6.11 1.28
C THR A 20 -4.01 -5.38 2.62
N VAL A 21 -5.04 -4.55 2.78
CA VAL A 21 -5.40 -3.88 4.03
C VAL A 21 -6.75 -4.41 4.50
N ASN A 22 -6.75 -5.12 5.63
CA ASN A 22 -7.96 -5.60 6.26
C ASN A 22 -8.47 -4.59 7.29
N THR A 23 -9.70 -4.10 7.08
CA THR A 23 -10.37 -3.11 7.94
C THR A 23 -11.63 -3.65 8.61
N ILE A 24 -11.88 -4.97 8.57
CA ILE A 24 -13.11 -5.59 9.11
C ILE A 24 -13.36 -5.17 10.57
N GLU A 25 -12.32 -5.21 11.40
CA GLU A 25 -12.41 -4.85 12.83
C GLU A 25 -12.34 -3.34 13.09
N ALA A 26 -12.08 -2.52 12.08
CA ALA A 26 -11.87 -1.08 12.24
C ALA A 26 -13.17 -0.26 12.21
N GLY A 27 -14.26 -0.85 11.70
CA GLY A 27 -15.54 -0.16 11.49
C GLY A 27 -15.58 0.64 10.18
N PRO A 28 -16.56 1.54 9.99
CA PRO A 28 -16.65 2.40 8.82
C PRO A 28 -15.60 3.53 8.84
N GLY A 29 -15.03 3.84 7.68
CA GLY A 29 -13.99 4.85 7.57
C GLY A 29 -13.39 4.98 6.17
N LYS A 30 -12.40 5.86 6.03
CA LYS A 30 -11.71 6.14 4.77
C LYS A 30 -10.26 5.64 4.81
N LEU A 31 -9.92 4.76 3.88
CA LEU A 31 -8.55 4.33 3.64
C LEU A 31 -7.85 5.33 2.71
N LYS A 32 -6.65 5.76 3.10
CA LYS A 32 -5.76 6.58 2.29
C LYS A 32 -4.41 5.91 2.15
N VAL A 33 -3.91 5.86 0.92
CA VAL A 33 -2.62 5.28 0.57
C VAL A 33 -1.81 6.33 -0.19
N GLN A 34 -0.50 6.35 0.01
CA GLN A 34 0.44 7.10 -0.82
C GLN A 34 1.72 6.26 -0.99
N VAL A 35 2.24 6.21 -2.20
CA VAL A 35 3.49 5.49 -2.49
C VAL A 35 4.53 6.48 -2.99
N VAL A 36 5.52 6.78 -2.15
CA VAL A 36 6.58 7.73 -2.46
C VAL A 36 7.83 6.96 -2.90
N GLY A 37 8.22 7.13 -4.16
CA GLY A 37 9.45 6.55 -4.69
C GLY A 37 10.70 7.39 -4.36
N PRO A 38 11.88 6.90 -4.73
CA PRO A 38 13.14 7.63 -4.61
C PRO A 38 13.18 8.99 -5.32
N GLN A 39 12.61 9.10 -6.52
CA GLN A 39 12.55 10.32 -7.33
C GLN A 39 11.10 10.74 -7.61
N THR A 40 10.18 9.80 -7.82
CA THR A 40 8.80 10.07 -8.22
C THR A 40 7.82 9.23 -7.41
N ASP A 41 6.66 9.79 -7.09
CA ASP A 41 5.57 9.03 -6.48
C ASP A 41 5.05 7.98 -7.47
N ALA A 42 4.76 6.77 -6.98
CA ALA A 42 4.25 5.69 -7.80
C ALA A 42 2.72 5.76 -7.87
N ASP A 43 2.16 5.48 -9.05
CA ASP A 43 0.72 5.36 -9.23
C ASP A 43 0.18 4.15 -8.47
N TYR A 44 -1.06 4.24 -8.01
CA TYR A 44 -1.71 3.16 -7.28
C TYR A 44 -3.23 3.12 -7.50
N GLU A 45 -3.77 1.93 -7.31
CA GLU A 45 -5.19 1.62 -7.36
C GLU A 45 -5.60 0.94 -6.05
N ILE A 46 -6.82 1.24 -5.60
CA ILE A 46 -7.44 0.61 -4.43
C ILE A 46 -8.69 -0.12 -4.90
N VAL A 47 -8.71 -1.43 -4.72
CA VAL A 47 -9.82 -2.31 -5.06
C VAL A 47 -10.49 -2.77 -3.77
N ASP A 48 -11.77 -2.41 -3.60
CA ASP A 48 -12.60 -2.94 -2.52
C ASP A 48 -13.01 -4.38 -2.85
N GLN A 49 -12.54 -5.33 -2.03
CA GLN A 49 -12.82 -6.75 -2.24
C GLN A 49 -14.21 -7.17 -1.75
N LYS A 50 -14.98 -6.24 -1.15
CA LYS A 50 -16.35 -6.43 -0.61
C LYS A 50 -16.47 -7.47 0.50
N ASP A 51 -15.35 -7.90 1.07
CA ASP A 51 -15.25 -8.76 2.25
C ASP A 51 -14.76 -7.99 3.49
N GLY A 52 -14.61 -6.67 3.36
CA GLY A 52 -14.04 -5.78 4.39
C GLY A 52 -12.52 -5.64 4.33
N SER A 53 -11.90 -6.14 3.25
CA SER A 53 -10.52 -5.87 2.90
C SER A 53 -10.39 -5.07 1.60
N TYR A 54 -9.28 -4.34 1.49
CA TYR A 54 -8.91 -3.55 0.33
C TYR A 54 -7.61 -4.12 -0.25
N LEU A 55 -7.61 -4.40 -1.55
CA LEU A 55 -6.42 -4.74 -2.30
C LEU A 55 -5.84 -3.45 -2.88
N ILE A 56 -4.59 -3.16 -2.54
CA ILE A 56 -3.85 -2.03 -3.07
C ILE A 56 -2.87 -2.58 -4.09
N GLN A 57 -2.89 -2.01 -5.29
CA GLN A 57 -1.93 -2.32 -6.35
C GLN A 57 -1.23 -1.03 -6.74
N TYR A 58 0.10 -0.99 -6.67
CA TYR A 58 0.88 0.15 -7.10
C TYR A 58 1.86 -0.24 -8.21
N PHE A 59 2.14 0.73 -9.06
CA PHE A 59 2.89 0.58 -10.30
C PHE A 59 4.15 1.45 -10.19
N PRO A 60 5.24 0.91 -9.59
CA PRO A 60 6.48 1.65 -9.50
C PRO A 60 7.04 1.90 -10.91
N ASN A 61 7.54 3.11 -11.14
CA ASN A 61 8.16 3.53 -12.40
C ASN A 61 9.69 3.60 -12.32
N GLU A 62 10.26 3.35 -11.14
CA GLU A 62 11.69 3.34 -10.88
C GLU A 62 12.08 2.24 -9.89
N THR A 63 13.37 1.86 -9.88
CA THR A 63 13.90 0.92 -8.89
C THR A 63 14.36 1.66 -7.64
N GLY A 64 14.40 0.97 -6.51
CA GLY A 64 14.88 1.51 -5.25
C GLY A 64 13.87 1.41 -4.12
N LYS A 65 14.14 2.13 -3.03
CA LYS A 65 13.34 2.08 -1.81
C LYS A 65 12.12 2.99 -1.93
N HIS A 66 10.95 2.39 -2.01
CA HIS A 66 9.67 3.07 -2.01
C HIS A 66 9.09 3.06 -0.59
N LYS A 67 8.49 4.18 -0.19
CA LYS A 67 7.79 4.31 1.09
C LYS A 67 6.29 4.28 0.85
N VAL A 68 5.62 3.30 1.43
CA VAL A 68 4.17 3.14 1.36
C VAL A 68 3.56 3.67 2.65
N PHE A 69 2.86 4.79 2.53
CA PHE A 69 2.11 5.39 3.61
C PHE A 69 0.68 4.88 3.56
N VAL A 70 0.23 4.27 4.65
CA VAL A 70 -1.15 3.82 4.80
C VAL A 70 -1.75 4.49 6.02
N SER A 71 -2.90 5.10 5.84
CA SER A 71 -3.66 5.76 6.90
C SER A 71 -5.14 5.41 6.79
N TYR A 72 -5.82 5.34 7.93
CA TYR A 72 -7.24 5.07 8.02
C TYR A 72 -7.89 6.12 8.92
N ASN A 73 -8.93 6.81 8.43
CA ASN A 73 -9.53 7.95 9.12
C ASN A 73 -8.48 9.00 9.54
N ASP A 74 -7.58 9.34 8.62
CA ASP A 74 -6.46 10.27 8.82
C ASP A 74 -5.45 9.87 9.91
N GLN A 75 -5.54 8.64 10.44
CA GLN A 75 -4.58 8.09 11.39
C GLN A 75 -3.69 7.05 10.72
N PRO A 76 -2.36 7.11 10.91
CA PRO A 76 -1.45 6.10 10.36
C PRO A 76 -1.75 4.74 11.01
N ILE A 77 -1.80 3.70 10.19
CA ILE A 77 -1.96 2.34 10.69
C ILE A 77 -0.66 1.83 11.28
N GLN A 78 -0.73 0.77 12.08
CA GLN A 78 0.47 0.14 12.63
C GLN A 78 1.40 -0.35 11.51
N GLY A 79 2.68 0.05 11.57
CA GLY A 79 3.69 -0.30 10.58
C GLY A 79 3.87 0.72 9.46
N SER A 80 2.94 1.67 9.31
CA SER A 80 3.09 2.79 8.38
C SER A 80 4.14 3.80 8.91
N PRO A 81 5.09 4.28 8.09
CA PRO A 81 5.28 3.92 6.67
C PRO A 81 6.03 2.60 6.49
N PHE A 82 5.59 1.81 5.50
CA PHE A 82 6.27 0.59 5.07
C PHE A 82 7.35 0.92 4.05
N THR A 83 8.43 0.13 4.00
CA THR A 83 9.49 0.29 3.01
C THR A 83 9.50 -0.91 2.08
N SER A 84 9.13 -0.69 0.82
CA SER A 84 9.21 -1.69 -0.23
C SER A 84 10.44 -1.46 -1.10
N ARG A 85 11.20 -2.52 -1.38
CA ARG A 85 12.34 -2.48 -2.29
C ARG A 85 11.91 -2.94 -3.67
N ILE A 86 11.96 -2.02 -4.64
CA ILE A 86 11.69 -2.33 -6.04
C ILE A 86 13.01 -2.64 -6.73
N THR A 87 13.08 -3.79 -7.40
CA THR A 87 14.24 -4.28 -8.17
C THR A 87 13.95 -4.41 -9.65
#